data_AF-A0A559QT11-F1
#
_entry.id   AF-A0A559QT11-F1
#
_cell.length_a   1.000
_cell.length_b   1.000
_cell.length_c   1.000
_cell.angle_alpha   90.00
_cell.angle_beta   90.00
_cell.angle_gamma   90.00
#
_symmetry.space_group_name_H-M   'P 1'
#
loop_
_entity.id
_entity.type
_entity.pdbx_description
1 polymer ?
#
loop_
_entity_poly.entity_id
_entity_poly.type
_entity_poly.pdbx_seq_one_letter_code
_entity_poly.pdbx_strand_id
1 'polypeptide(L)'
;MSTALKTAITIIALAISASTFSQTMSYQESYSASRFNTAGTSYSVMRPHANHFCYLSSISFEETDGGGEEATCRIRRSGTVWVLEAKLDQSNDADAECNAVCYKHL
;
A
#
# COMPACT_ATOMS: atom_id res chain seq x y z
N MET A 1 3.89 50.06 -57.22
CA MET A 1 2.99 49.03 -56.66
C MET A 1 3.83 47.97 -55.97
N SER A 2 3.49 47.64 -54.70
CA SER A 2 3.63 46.33 -54.02
C SER A 2 5.05 45.71 -53.92
N THR A 3 5.59 45.19 -52.82
CA THR A 3 5.04 44.73 -51.53
C THR A 3 6.23 44.42 -50.61
N ALA A 4 6.33 45.03 -49.43
CA ALA A 4 7.24 44.59 -48.36
C ALA A 4 6.41 43.81 -47.33
N LEU A 5 6.45 42.48 -47.44
CA LEU A 5 5.75 41.57 -46.54
C LEU A 5 6.53 41.49 -45.21
N LYS A 6 5.96 42.07 -44.15
CA LYS A 6 6.48 42.01 -42.78
C LYS A 6 6.18 40.63 -42.20
N THR A 7 7.21 39.80 -42.06
CA THR A 7 7.10 38.50 -41.38
C THR A 7 7.23 38.70 -39.88
N ALA A 8 6.13 38.56 -39.14
CA ALA A 8 6.14 38.51 -37.68
C ALA A 8 6.30 37.06 -37.23
N ILE A 9 7.42 36.74 -36.56
CA ILE A 9 7.68 35.43 -35.96
C ILE A 9 7.15 35.47 -34.53
N THR A 10 6.04 34.77 -34.28
CA THR A 10 5.50 34.57 -32.93
C THR A 10 6.22 33.40 -32.27
N ILE A 11 7.08 33.69 -31.29
CA ILE A 11 7.72 32.66 -30.45
C ILE A 11 6.74 32.32 -29.33
N ILE A 12 6.12 31.14 -29.38
CA ILE A 12 5.34 30.59 -28.26
C ILE A 12 6.31 29.88 -27.32
N ALA A 13 6.65 30.52 -26.20
CA ALA A 13 7.39 29.88 -25.12
C ALA A 13 6.42 29.03 -24.28
N LEU A 14 6.49 27.71 -24.41
CA LEU A 14 5.72 26.76 -23.61
C LEU A 14 6.43 26.56 -22.26
N ALA A 15 6.02 27.27 -21.21
CA ALA A 15 6.49 27.04 -19.85
C ALA A 15 5.73 25.84 -19.25
N ILE A 16 6.34 24.66 -19.29
CA ILE A 16 5.83 23.48 -18.57
C ILE A 16 6.27 23.62 -17.10
N SER A 17 5.38 24.15 -16.27
CA SER A 17 5.56 24.15 -14.82
C SER A 17 5.38 22.74 -14.28
N ALA A 18 6.48 22.02 -14.08
CA ALA A 18 6.50 20.77 -13.32
C ALA A 18 6.33 21.11 -11.83
N SER A 19 5.11 21.04 -11.32
CA SER A 19 4.83 21.07 -9.87
C SER A 19 5.24 19.74 -9.25
N THR A 20 6.44 19.67 -8.68
CA THR A 20 6.85 18.53 -7.86
C THR A 20 6.25 18.68 -6.45
N PHE A 21 5.23 17.89 -6.13
CA PHE A 21 4.73 17.78 -4.76
C PHE A 21 5.76 17.02 -3.93
N SER A 22 6.61 17.74 -3.19
CA SER A 22 7.46 17.14 -2.16
C SER A 22 6.58 16.83 -0.94
N GLN A 23 6.08 15.59 -0.88
CA GLN A 23 5.27 15.12 0.23
C GLN A 23 6.19 14.51 1.30
N THR A 24 6.33 15.18 2.44
CA THR A 24 7.07 14.62 3.59
C THR A 24 6.26 13.49 4.20
N MET A 25 6.85 12.31 4.24
CA MET A 25 6.28 11.13 4.89
C MET A 25 6.97 10.91 6.23
N SER A 26 6.21 10.63 7.27
CA SER A 26 6.77 10.25 8.58
C SER A 26 6.27 8.88 8.99
N TYR A 27 7.17 8.07 9.56
CA TYR A 27 6.79 6.83 10.24
C TYR A 27 5.74 7.14 11.31
N GLN A 28 4.76 6.25 11.44
CA GLN A 28 3.73 6.39 12.45
C GLN A 28 3.70 5.19 13.40
N GLU A 29 3.40 4.01 12.89
CA GLU A 29 3.05 2.85 13.72
C GLU A 29 3.22 1.54 12.94
N SER A 30 3.49 0.46 13.66
CA SER A 30 3.49 -0.91 13.13
C SER A 30 2.30 -1.71 13.67
N TYR A 31 1.86 -2.69 12.90
CA TYR A 31 0.73 -3.57 13.19
C TYR A 31 1.12 -5.00 12.96
N SER A 32 0.53 -5.92 13.73
CA SER A 32 0.66 -7.35 13.53
C SER A 32 -0.71 -8.02 13.51
N ALA A 33 -0.80 -9.12 12.77
CA ALA A 33 -1.90 -10.07 12.82
C ALA A 33 -1.30 -11.47 12.66
N SER A 34 -1.77 -12.42 13.46
CA SER A 34 -1.31 -13.80 13.37
C SER A 34 -2.46 -14.80 13.43
N ARG A 35 -2.26 -15.93 12.78
CA ARG A 35 -3.17 -17.08 12.80
C ARG A 35 -2.33 -18.33 12.95
N PHE A 36 -2.67 -19.18 13.91
CA PHE A 36 -1.86 -20.33 14.28
C PHE A 36 -2.72 -21.58 14.34
N ASN A 37 -2.21 -22.69 13.83
CA ASN A 37 -2.74 -24.07 13.99
C ASN A 37 -4.23 -24.28 13.64
N THR A 38 -4.92 -23.30 13.04
CA THR A 38 -6.37 -23.37 12.82
C THR A 38 -6.78 -22.46 11.68
N ALA A 39 -7.49 -23.05 10.72
CA ALA A 39 -8.12 -22.35 9.61
C ALA A 39 -8.94 -21.13 10.07
N GLY A 40 -8.97 -20.11 9.22
CA GLY A 40 -9.71 -18.88 9.43
C GLY A 40 -8.84 -17.64 9.23
N THR A 41 -9.32 -16.51 9.73
CA THR A 41 -8.67 -15.22 9.49
C THR A 41 -8.63 -14.42 10.78
N SER A 42 -7.45 -13.91 11.10
CA SER A 42 -7.23 -12.90 12.12
C SER A 42 -7.07 -11.53 11.46
N TYR A 43 -7.53 -10.49 12.15
CA TYR A 43 -7.56 -9.14 11.63
C TYR A 43 -6.91 -8.17 12.61
N SER A 44 -6.20 -7.19 12.08
CA SER A 44 -5.76 -6.01 12.82
C SER A 44 -6.28 -4.75 12.12
N VAL A 45 -7.06 -3.96 12.84
CA VAL A 45 -7.62 -2.70 12.33
C VAL A 45 -6.55 -1.62 12.47
N MET A 46 -6.16 -1.04 11.35
CA MET A 46 -5.12 -0.02 11.27
C MET A 46 -5.74 1.39 11.14
N ARG A 47 -4.90 2.40 10.94
CA ARG A 47 -5.33 3.81 10.84
C ARG A 47 -6.24 4.11 9.64
N PRO A 48 -6.95 5.25 9.69
CA PRO A 48 -7.70 5.76 8.56
C PRO A 48 -6.83 5.99 7.32
N HIS A 49 -7.33 5.63 6.13
CA HIS A 49 -6.55 5.71 4.88
C HIS A 49 -6.47 7.11 4.26
N ALA A 50 -7.19 8.11 4.80
CA ALA A 50 -7.30 9.44 4.22
C ALA A 50 -5.95 10.18 4.06
N ASN A 51 -5.04 10.01 5.02
CA ASN A 51 -3.70 10.61 5.04
C ASN A 51 -2.61 9.61 5.44
N HIS A 52 -2.91 8.31 5.35
CA HIS A 52 -1.98 7.24 5.69
C HIS A 52 -1.83 6.24 4.56
N PHE A 53 -0.59 5.81 4.35
CA PHE A 53 -0.24 4.69 3.51
C PHE A 53 0.33 3.58 4.39
N CYS A 54 -0.18 2.36 4.23
CA CYS A 54 0.26 1.19 4.97
C CYS A 54 0.67 0.08 3.99
N TYR A 55 1.74 -0.66 4.30
CA TYR A 55 2.22 -1.78 3.49
C TYR A 55 2.72 -2.93 4.37
N LEU A 56 2.80 -4.12 3.79
CA LEU A 56 3.31 -5.32 4.47
C LEU A 56 4.82 -5.18 4.66
N SER A 57 5.27 -5.19 5.91
CA SER A 57 6.69 -5.00 6.25
C SER A 57 7.42 -6.33 6.41
N SER A 58 6.76 -7.36 6.95
CA SER A 58 7.29 -8.71 7.02
C SER A 58 6.16 -9.74 7.05
N ILE A 59 6.46 -10.92 6.54
CA ILE A 59 5.55 -12.05 6.41
C ILE A 59 6.34 -13.30 6.80
N SER A 60 5.80 -14.12 7.68
CA SER A 60 6.33 -15.45 8.00
C SER A 60 5.21 -16.48 7.88
N PHE A 61 5.51 -17.59 7.22
CA PHE A 61 4.64 -18.77 7.14
C PHE A 61 5.45 -19.98 7.59
N GLU A 62 4.84 -20.82 8.41
CA GLU A 62 5.46 -22.04 8.95
C GLU A 62 4.52 -23.22 8.71
N GLU A 63 5.09 -24.43 8.53
CA GLU A 63 4.36 -25.69 8.32
C GLU A 63 3.19 -25.56 7.33
N THR A 64 3.47 -25.08 6.11
CA THR A 64 2.49 -24.97 5.00
C THR A 64 2.73 -26.02 3.91
N ASP A 65 3.37 -27.13 4.28
CA ASP A 65 3.80 -28.20 3.39
C ASP A 65 2.76 -29.34 3.26
N GLY A 66 1.71 -29.32 4.07
CA GLY A 66 0.55 -30.19 3.95
C GLY A 66 -0.27 -29.92 2.69
N GLY A 67 -0.93 -30.97 2.20
CA GLY A 67 -1.75 -30.89 1.00
C GLY A 67 -2.94 -29.96 1.18
N GLY A 68 -2.96 -28.83 0.44
CA GLY A 68 -4.06 -27.85 0.48
C GLY A 68 -3.91 -26.78 1.55
N GLU A 69 -2.77 -26.76 2.25
CA GLU A 69 -2.45 -25.67 3.17
C GLU A 69 -2.09 -24.41 2.39
N GLU A 70 -2.74 -23.31 2.75
CA GLU A 70 -2.47 -22.00 2.18
C GLU A 70 -2.51 -20.97 3.29
N ALA A 71 -1.46 -20.14 3.32
CA ALA A 71 -1.35 -19.01 4.22
C ALA A 71 -1.34 -17.71 3.41
N THR A 72 -2.06 -16.70 3.88
CA THR A 72 -2.16 -15.40 3.21
C THR A 72 -2.00 -14.26 4.20
N CYS A 73 -1.12 -13.31 3.86
CA CYS A 73 -1.05 -11.99 4.48
C CYS A 73 -1.58 -10.94 3.50
N ARG A 74 -2.54 -10.12 3.93
CA ARG A 74 -3.12 -9.08 3.08
C ARG A 74 -3.35 -7.78 3.82
N ILE A 75 -3.02 -6.66 3.19
CA ILE A 75 -3.53 -5.34 3.59
C ILE A 75 -4.61 -4.92 2.62
N ARG A 76 -5.76 -4.50 3.14
CA ARG A 76 -6.83 -3.91 2.32
C ARG A 76 -7.50 -2.74 3.01
N ARG A 77 -8.23 -1.95 2.25
CA ARG A 77 -9.13 -0.92 2.81
C ARG A 77 -10.44 -1.55 3.25
N SER A 78 -10.99 -1.05 4.35
CA SER A 78 -12.31 -1.42 4.86
C SER A 78 -12.97 -0.19 5.46
N GLY A 79 -13.99 0.36 4.79
CA GLY A 79 -14.57 1.65 5.18
C GLY A 79 -13.52 2.76 5.13
N THR A 80 -13.31 3.44 6.26
CA THR A 80 -12.32 4.53 6.40
C THR A 80 -10.94 4.06 6.83
N VAL A 81 -10.76 2.79 7.19
CA VAL A 81 -9.53 2.26 7.78
C VAL A 81 -8.80 1.29 6.84
N TRP A 82 -7.52 1.07 7.11
CA TRP A 82 -6.78 -0.07 6.61
C TRP A 82 -7.01 -1.29 7.53
N VAL A 83 -6.95 -2.50 6.98
CA VAL A 83 -7.04 -3.76 7.72
C VAL A 83 -5.91 -4.67 7.27
N LEU A 84 -5.18 -5.22 8.23
CA LEU A 84 -4.20 -6.29 8.05
C LEU A 84 -4.87 -7.63 8.35
N GLU A 85 -4.67 -8.61 7.47
CA GLU A 85 -5.26 -9.94 7.56
C GLU A 85 -4.16 -10.99 7.58
N ALA A 86 -4.29 -11.94 8.50
CA ALA A 86 -3.55 -13.19 8.53
C ALA A 86 -4.53 -14.34 8.38
N LYS A 87 -4.42 -15.12 7.30
CA LYS A 87 -5.38 -16.17 6.94
C LYS A 87 -4.67 -17.50 6.77
N LEU A 88 -5.29 -18.56 7.27
CA LEU A 88 -4.99 -19.95 6.97
C LEU A 88 -6.25 -20.59 6.37
N ASP A 89 -6.14 -21.23 5.21
CA ASP A 89 -7.30 -21.85 4.56
C ASP A 89 -7.65 -23.21 5.15
N GLN A 90 -6.64 -24.04 5.37
CA GLN A 90 -6.73 -25.38 5.95
C GLN A 90 -5.40 -25.62 6.64
N SER A 91 -5.39 -25.94 7.93
CA SER A 91 -4.26 -26.56 8.63
C SER A 91 -4.54 -26.69 10.13
N ASN A 92 -3.89 -27.66 10.76
CA ASN A 92 -3.87 -27.89 12.20
C ASN A 92 -2.52 -27.50 12.85
N ASP A 93 -1.52 -27.17 12.04
CA ASP A 93 -0.11 -26.96 12.40
C ASP A 93 0.55 -25.78 11.68
N ALA A 94 -0.06 -25.24 10.63
CA ALA A 94 0.44 -24.08 9.92
C ALA A 94 0.29 -22.79 10.72
N ASP A 95 1.23 -21.90 10.51
CA ASP A 95 1.26 -20.59 11.14
C ASP A 95 1.40 -19.48 10.09
N ALA A 96 0.69 -18.37 10.32
CA ALA A 96 0.78 -17.16 9.52
C ALA A 96 1.00 -15.95 10.42
N GLU A 97 2.13 -15.27 10.24
CA GLU A 97 2.46 -14.04 10.93
C GLU A 97 2.64 -12.90 9.92
N CYS A 98 1.78 -11.89 10.04
CA CYS A 98 1.76 -10.74 9.15
C CYS A 98 2.10 -9.49 9.93
N ASN A 99 3.02 -8.68 9.41
CA ASN A 99 3.34 -7.36 9.95
C ASN A 99 3.15 -6.28 8.89
N ALA A 100 2.70 -5.11 9.34
CA ALA A 100 2.52 -3.94 8.50
C ALA A 100 3.13 -2.70 9.17
N VAL A 101 3.56 -1.74 8.34
CA VAL A 101 3.98 -0.42 8.78
C VAL A 101 3.14 0.63 8.08
N CYS A 102 2.71 1.63 8.83
CA CYS A 102 1.98 2.79 8.32
C CYS A 102 2.83 4.06 8.41
N TYR A 103 2.75 4.87 7.36
CA TYR A 103 3.31 6.21 7.26
C TYR A 103 2.18 7.20 7.11
N LYS A 104 2.34 8.38 7.71
CA LYS A 104 1.43 9.51 7.51
C LYS A 104 2.05 10.55 6.61
N HIS A 105 1.20 11.17 5.81
CA HIS A 105 1.50 12.43 5.15
C HIS A 105 1.44 13.57 6.19
N LEU A 106 2.46 14.43 6.18
CA LEU A 106 2.55 15.60 7.08
C LEU A 106 1.88 16.84 6.48
#